data_AF-A0A953Q9F9-F1
#
_entry.id   AF-A0A953Q9F9-F1
#
_cell.length_a   1.000
_cell.length_b   1.000
_cell.length_c   1.000
_cell.angle_alpha   90.00
_cell.angle_beta   90.00
_cell.angle_gamma   90.00
#
_symmetry.space_group_name_H-M   'P 1'
#
loop_
_entity.id
_entity.type
_entity.pdbx_description
1 polymer ?
#
loop_
_entity_poly.entity_id
_entity_poly.type
_entity_poly.pdbx_seq_one_letter_code
_entity_poly.pdbx_strand_id
1 'polypeptide(L)'
;MKSERALNLLSRAVSLKLCVVVLLLLAVPLAGAAPTPSFGPPFVGVSLEVPNATVPPGGTLQVQVFVTEPKPIKGGRQRLPIRSPDVGQANGAELFSADGDVCGVAVLTKSSASVYFSSPLFSFGEKPDRPVMVFTRPVASDAQVGQTVNLGLDLKTAQWYDPNGQLYQLEGKSGVMTVGGALSVADVEPGFGIVPAGATITVTGVGFQPDAVVDVNNAIVKTSNYISSTEIQITLTTSIDIEGVRVRVTNKGSGERVEFYPFPRTTPVGVSQRPLVKASYPLFSHDTWTLAYFKPLVQGTQFTGLALQNLNPGTARIRVSLYTGDGVLLATAAGSLARNKRISRDLQELFPGLVTTGTVLRVTSNPAIQ
;
A
#
# COMPACT_ATOMS: atom_id res chain seq x y z
N MET A 1 49.71 3.39 67.78
CA MET A 1 49.56 2.48 68.93
C MET A 1 48.43 1.50 68.63
N LYS A 2 48.76 0.28 68.16
CA LYS A 2 47.85 -0.79 67.63
C LYS A 2 46.96 -0.38 66.42
N SER A 3 46.67 -1.22 65.42
CA SER A 3 47.46 -2.30 64.79
C SER A 3 46.84 -2.68 63.43
N GLU A 4 47.70 -3.09 62.50
CA GLU A 4 47.55 -4.12 61.44
C GLU A 4 46.34 -5.08 61.53
N ARG A 5 45.78 -5.69 60.46
CA ARG A 5 45.96 -5.78 58.97
C ARG A 5 44.67 -6.48 58.46
N ALA A 6 44.21 -6.54 57.20
CA ALA A 6 44.43 -5.88 55.89
C ALA A 6 43.12 -6.19 55.06
N LEU A 7 42.96 -6.40 53.73
CA LEU A 7 43.79 -6.44 52.50
C LEU A 7 42.82 -6.35 51.27
N ASN A 8 43.32 -5.98 50.08
CA ASN A 8 42.66 -6.07 48.75
C ASN A 8 41.42 -5.17 48.47
N LEU A 9 41.17 -4.66 47.25
CA LEU A 9 41.89 -4.83 45.97
C LEU A 9 41.93 -3.51 45.15
N LEU A 10 43.16 -3.15 44.77
CA LEU A 10 43.66 -2.17 43.79
C LEU A 10 42.72 -1.22 43.01
N SER A 11 43.09 0.06 43.05
CA SER A 11 42.84 1.04 42.00
C SER A 11 43.81 0.89 40.82
N ARG A 12 43.44 1.42 39.64
CA ARG A 12 44.19 2.49 38.93
C ARG A 12 43.50 2.99 37.66
N ALA A 13 43.77 4.23 37.29
CA ALA A 13 43.27 4.88 36.09
C ALA A 13 43.94 4.33 34.81
N VAL A 14 43.19 4.33 33.70
CA VAL A 14 43.70 3.94 32.38
C VAL A 14 44.52 5.08 31.79
N SER A 15 45.79 4.81 31.48
CA SER A 15 46.65 5.76 30.75
C SER A 15 46.44 5.62 29.24
N LEU A 16 46.36 6.77 28.56
CA LEU A 16 46.39 6.85 27.10
C LEU A 16 47.68 6.19 26.56
N LYS A 17 47.57 5.41 25.49
CA LYS A 17 48.73 4.92 24.71
C LYS A 17 48.45 5.02 23.21
N LEU A 18 49.33 5.74 22.52
CA LEU A 18 49.34 5.90 21.07
C LEU A 18 50.04 4.69 20.44
N CYS A 19 49.32 3.84 19.72
CA CYS A 19 49.91 2.72 18.97
C CYS A 19 50.17 3.13 17.51
N VAL A 20 51.43 3.42 17.19
CA VAL A 20 51.89 3.56 15.80
C VAL A 20 52.07 2.17 15.20
N VAL A 21 51.24 1.82 14.21
CA VAL A 21 51.37 0.56 13.47
C VAL A 21 52.20 0.80 12.21
N VAL A 22 53.39 0.21 12.15
CA VAL A 22 54.22 0.19 10.94
C VAL A 22 53.67 -0.86 9.99
N LEU A 23 53.25 -0.43 8.80
CA LEU A 23 52.70 -1.33 7.78
C LEU A 23 53.83 -1.92 6.92
N LEU A 24 54.01 -3.24 6.96
CA LEU A 24 54.93 -3.92 6.04
C LEU A 24 54.29 -4.06 4.65
N LEU A 25 54.97 -3.54 3.62
CA LEU A 25 54.60 -3.72 2.22
C LEU A 25 55.04 -5.09 1.71
N LEU A 26 54.10 -6.04 1.64
CA LEU A 26 54.25 -7.27 0.86
C LEU A 26 53.60 -7.09 -0.52
N ALA A 27 54.42 -6.99 -1.56
CA ALA A 27 53.96 -6.81 -2.93
C ALA A 27 53.47 -8.14 -3.52
N VAL A 28 52.17 -8.42 -3.39
CA VAL A 28 51.49 -9.50 -4.12
C VAL A 28 50.96 -8.94 -5.45
N PRO A 29 51.21 -9.58 -6.61
CA PRO A 29 50.63 -9.14 -7.87
C PRO A 29 49.11 -9.37 -7.85
N LEU A 30 48.34 -8.29 -7.71
CA LEU A 30 46.89 -8.32 -7.79
C LEU A 30 46.45 -8.67 -9.21
N ALA A 31 45.94 -9.90 -9.40
CA ALA A 31 45.11 -10.23 -10.53
C ALA A 31 43.93 -9.24 -10.57
N GLY A 32 43.56 -8.79 -11.79
CA GLY A 32 42.69 -7.63 -11.97
C GLY A 32 41.38 -7.72 -11.19
N ALA A 33 41.19 -6.81 -10.23
CA ALA A 33 39.90 -6.63 -9.58
C ALA A 33 38.86 -6.23 -10.64
N ALA A 34 37.75 -6.96 -10.70
CA ALA A 34 36.60 -6.53 -11.48
C ALA A 34 36.16 -5.14 -11.00
N PRO A 35 35.76 -4.22 -11.90
CA PRO A 35 35.36 -2.89 -11.50
C PRO A 35 34.17 -2.98 -10.53
N THR A 36 34.35 -2.47 -9.32
CA THR A 36 33.25 -2.29 -8.37
C THR A 36 32.15 -1.48 -9.06
N PRO A 37 30.88 -1.93 -9.05
CA PRO A 37 29.82 -1.21 -9.72
C PRO A 37 29.71 0.20 -9.11
N SER A 38 30.04 1.21 -9.91
CA SER A 38 29.92 2.61 -9.51
C SER A 38 28.45 2.99 -9.54
N PHE A 39 27.74 2.72 -8.44
CA PHE A 39 26.48 3.39 -8.16
C PHE A 39 26.72 4.90 -8.25
N GLY A 40 25.84 5.61 -8.97
CA GLY A 40 25.91 7.06 -9.05
C GLY A 40 25.68 7.71 -7.68
N PRO A 41 25.91 9.04 -7.56
CA PRO A 41 25.45 9.75 -6.37
C PRO A 41 23.93 9.51 -6.19
N PRO A 42 23.46 9.16 -4.98
CA PRO A 42 22.06 8.82 -4.75
C PRO A 42 21.15 9.99 -5.12
N PHE A 43 19.98 9.69 -5.69
CA PHE A 43 19.11 10.73 -6.21
C PHE A 43 18.53 11.55 -5.05
N VAL A 44 18.75 12.87 -5.06
CA VAL A 44 18.33 13.76 -3.95
C VAL A 44 16.80 13.81 -3.80
N GLY A 45 16.06 13.55 -4.88
CA GLY A 45 14.59 13.44 -4.86
C GLY A 45 14.08 12.03 -4.57
N VAL A 46 12.89 11.71 -5.12
CA VAL A 46 12.30 10.36 -5.11
C VAL A 46 12.38 9.78 -6.52
N SER A 47 12.96 8.59 -6.64
CA SER A 47 13.03 7.83 -7.89
C SER A 47 12.03 6.67 -7.83
N LEU A 48 11.18 6.56 -8.86
CA LEU A 48 10.03 5.66 -8.90
C LEU A 48 10.18 4.58 -9.98
N GLU A 49 9.86 3.31 -9.66
CA GLU A 49 9.79 2.25 -10.66
C GLU A 49 8.40 1.60 -10.72
N VAL A 50 7.90 1.39 -11.94
CA VAL A 50 6.82 0.45 -12.24
C VAL A 50 7.43 -0.71 -13.03
N PRO A 51 7.38 -1.96 -12.53
CA PRO A 51 7.95 -3.10 -13.23
C PRO A 51 7.14 -3.46 -14.49
N ASN A 52 7.77 -4.21 -15.39
CA ASN A 52 7.05 -4.86 -16.49
C ASN A 52 6.16 -5.98 -15.96
N ALA A 53 5.03 -6.22 -16.62
CA ALA A 53 4.08 -7.27 -16.30
C ALA A 53 3.74 -8.12 -17.52
N THR A 54 3.42 -9.40 -17.31
CA THR A 54 2.80 -10.26 -18.32
C THR A 54 1.51 -10.80 -17.74
N VAL A 55 0.40 -10.62 -18.45
CA VAL A 55 -0.95 -10.95 -17.93
C VAL A 55 -1.78 -11.61 -19.02
N PRO A 56 -2.42 -12.78 -18.76
CA PRO A 56 -3.24 -13.46 -19.75
C PRO A 56 -4.52 -12.66 -20.06
N PRO A 57 -5.14 -12.88 -21.24
CA PRO A 57 -6.50 -12.43 -21.49
C PRO A 57 -7.46 -12.93 -20.40
N GLY A 58 -8.30 -12.05 -19.85
CA GLY A 58 -9.18 -12.35 -18.71
C GLY A 58 -8.49 -12.38 -17.34
N GLY A 59 -7.16 -12.19 -17.30
CA GLY A 59 -6.39 -12.12 -16.05
C GLY A 59 -6.55 -10.79 -15.30
N THR A 60 -5.84 -10.68 -14.17
CA THR A 60 -5.75 -9.42 -13.40
C THR A 60 -4.33 -8.87 -13.45
N LEU A 61 -4.20 -7.61 -13.86
CA LEU A 61 -3.00 -6.82 -13.68
C LEU A 61 -3.04 -6.17 -12.29
N GLN A 62 -2.04 -6.42 -11.45
CA GLN A 62 -1.70 -5.50 -10.37
C GLN A 62 -0.61 -4.56 -10.87
N VAL A 63 -0.95 -3.28 -11.07
CA VAL A 63 0.04 -2.22 -11.23
C VAL A 63 0.69 -1.99 -9.87
N GLN A 64 2.02 -1.97 -9.83
CA GLN A 64 2.82 -1.79 -8.62
C GLN A 64 3.74 -0.58 -8.85
N VAL A 65 3.78 0.37 -7.91
CA VAL A 65 4.70 1.51 -7.94
C VAL A 65 5.63 1.40 -6.74
N PHE A 66 6.93 1.29 -6.99
CA PHE A 66 7.97 1.23 -5.97
C PHE A 66 8.69 2.59 -5.88
N VAL A 67 9.22 2.90 -4.69
CA VAL A 67 10.36 3.81 -4.54
C VAL A 67 11.63 2.98 -4.62
N THR A 68 12.66 3.45 -5.33
CA THR A 68 13.92 2.69 -5.49
C THR A 68 14.90 2.88 -4.33
N GLU A 69 14.72 3.95 -3.55
CA GLU A 69 15.48 4.29 -2.34
C GLU A 69 14.49 4.68 -1.22
N PRO A 70 14.80 4.43 0.07
CA PRO A 70 13.99 4.92 1.18
C PRO A 70 13.95 6.46 1.20
N LYS A 71 12.75 7.05 1.23
CA LYS A 71 12.50 8.50 1.35
C LYS A 71 11.25 8.74 2.20
N PRO A 72 11.32 9.52 3.29
CA PRO A 72 10.13 9.84 4.09
C PRO A 72 9.27 10.88 3.36
N ILE A 73 8.02 10.54 3.03
CA ILE A 73 7.14 11.38 2.21
C ILE A 73 5.88 11.74 2.99
N LYS A 74 5.58 13.04 3.05
CA LYS A 74 4.46 13.63 3.79
C LYS A 74 3.11 13.48 3.10
N GLY A 75 3.11 13.25 1.80
CA GLY A 75 1.92 13.22 0.97
C GLY A 75 2.19 13.74 -0.43
N GLY A 76 1.12 13.89 -1.20
CA GLY A 76 1.23 14.38 -2.56
C GLY A 76 0.06 14.02 -3.47
N ARG A 77 0.35 14.06 -4.76
CA ARG A 77 -0.50 13.51 -5.82
C ARG A 77 0.35 12.77 -6.84
N GLN A 78 -0.17 11.65 -7.34
CA GLN A 78 0.40 10.89 -8.43
C GLN A 78 -0.67 10.59 -9.47
N ARG A 79 -0.30 10.59 -10.76
CA ARG A 79 -1.19 10.17 -11.83
C ARG A 79 -0.54 9.04 -12.66
N LEU A 80 -1.35 8.06 -13.00
CA LEU A 80 -0.98 6.90 -13.82
C LEU A 80 -1.90 6.85 -15.06
N PRO A 81 -1.52 7.50 -16.18
CA PRO A 81 -2.23 7.37 -17.45
C PRO A 81 -2.01 5.99 -18.07
N ILE A 82 -3.01 5.12 -17.98
CA ILE A 82 -3.00 3.77 -18.57
C ILE A 82 -4.17 3.69 -19.53
N ARG A 83 -3.87 3.81 -20.83
CA ARG A 83 -4.83 4.03 -21.92
C ARG A 83 -4.79 2.85 -22.92
N SER A 84 -5.62 1.84 -22.71
CA SER A 84 -5.89 0.78 -23.68
C SER A 84 -7.35 0.32 -23.54
N PRO A 85 -7.98 -0.21 -24.61
CA PRO A 85 -9.31 -0.82 -24.53
C PRO A 85 -9.29 -2.15 -23.75
N ASP A 86 -8.17 -2.86 -23.80
CA ASP A 86 -7.92 -4.19 -23.23
C ASP A 86 -7.82 -4.19 -21.70
N VAL A 87 -7.72 -3.02 -21.06
CA VAL A 87 -7.55 -2.89 -19.61
C VAL A 87 -8.75 -2.19 -18.98
N GLY A 88 -9.59 -2.94 -18.28
CA GLY A 88 -10.76 -2.41 -17.58
C GLY A 88 -10.42 -1.41 -16.48
N GLN A 89 -11.42 -0.68 -15.99
CA GLN A 89 -11.24 0.28 -14.89
C GLN A 89 -10.70 -0.43 -13.63
N ALA A 90 -9.84 0.27 -12.87
CA ALA A 90 -9.32 -0.27 -11.62
C ALA A 90 -10.43 -0.58 -10.61
N ASN A 91 -10.37 -1.80 -10.06
CA ASN A 91 -11.37 -2.35 -9.14
C ASN A 91 -10.84 -2.51 -7.69
N GLY A 92 -9.53 -2.29 -7.51
CA GLY A 92 -8.84 -2.23 -6.23
C GLY A 92 -7.67 -1.24 -6.31
N ALA A 93 -7.34 -0.60 -5.20
CA ALA A 93 -6.21 0.30 -5.05
C ALA A 93 -5.79 0.34 -3.58
N GLU A 94 -4.50 0.44 -3.28
CA GLU A 94 -4.01 0.65 -1.91
C GLU A 94 -2.71 1.45 -1.86
N LEU A 95 -2.42 2.02 -0.69
CA LEU A 95 -1.17 2.71 -0.36
C LEU A 95 -0.47 2.04 0.82
N PHE A 96 0.83 1.78 0.69
CA PHE A 96 1.62 1.14 1.73
C PHE A 96 2.64 2.12 2.33
N SER A 97 2.67 2.20 3.66
CA SER A 97 3.57 3.04 4.47
C SER A 97 4.19 2.19 5.58
N ALA A 98 5.27 2.61 6.23
CA ALA A 98 5.91 1.78 7.26
C ALA A 98 5.04 1.58 8.50
N ASP A 99 4.35 2.64 8.93
CA ASP A 99 3.56 2.70 10.18
C ASP A 99 2.04 2.64 9.95
N GLY A 100 1.60 2.44 8.71
CA GLY A 100 0.17 2.38 8.35
C GLY A 100 -0.54 3.74 8.34
N ASP A 101 0.19 4.85 8.42
CA ASP A 101 -0.34 6.21 8.59
C ASP A 101 -0.85 6.86 7.29
N VAL A 102 -0.50 6.30 6.12
CA VAL A 102 -0.91 6.87 4.83
C VAL A 102 -2.40 6.70 4.57
N CYS A 103 -3.07 7.78 4.17
CA CYS A 103 -4.46 7.75 3.71
C CYS A 103 -4.64 8.65 2.48
N GLY A 104 -5.78 8.52 1.79
CA GLY A 104 -6.03 9.32 0.59
C GLY A 104 -7.26 8.93 -0.23
N VAL A 105 -7.24 9.34 -1.49
CA VAL A 105 -8.27 9.04 -2.48
C VAL A 105 -7.68 8.85 -3.87
N ALA A 106 -8.03 7.75 -4.53
CA ALA A 106 -7.78 7.53 -5.95
C ALA A 106 -9.03 7.88 -6.75
N VAL A 107 -8.96 8.89 -7.63
CA VAL A 107 -9.98 9.12 -8.66
C VAL A 107 -9.69 8.17 -9.81
N LEU A 108 -10.56 7.19 -10.02
CA LEU A 108 -10.37 6.09 -10.96
C LEU A 108 -11.25 6.25 -12.20
N THR A 109 -10.63 6.18 -13.38
CA THR A 109 -11.34 6.11 -14.67
C THR A 109 -10.84 4.90 -15.48
N LYS A 110 -11.42 4.65 -16.65
CA LYS A 110 -10.88 3.66 -17.60
C LYS A 110 -9.48 4.01 -18.12
N SER A 111 -9.10 5.30 -18.13
CA SER A 111 -7.90 5.80 -18.83
C SER A 111 -6.82 6.41 -17.92
N SER A 112 -7.11 6.65 -16.65
CA SER A 112 -6.10 6.99 -15.63
C SER A 112 -6.59 6.75 -14.21
N ALA A 113 -5.66 6.41 -13.32
CA ALA A 113 -5.81 6.66 -11.88
C ALA A 113 -5.13 8.00 -11.53
N SER A 114 -5.76 8.80 -10.66
CA SER A 114 -5.18 10.00 -10.06
C SER A 114 -5.32 9.91 -8.54
N VAL A 115 -4.22 9.70 -7.82
CA VAL A 115 -4.18 9.57 -6.36
C VAL A 115 -3.80 10.91 -5.72
N TYR A 116 -4.46 11.22 -4.61
CA TYR A 116 -4.09 12.27 -3.66
C TYR A 116 -3.93 11.59 -2.30
N PHE A 117 -2.82 11.83 -1.61
CA PHE A 117 -2.46 11.10 -0.39
C PHE A 117 -1.75 11.97 0.64
N SER A 118 -1.80 11.55 1.91
CA SER A 118 -1.15 12.17 3.06
C SER A 118 -0.61 11.08 3.98
N SER A 119 0.57 11.31 4.57
CA SER A 119 1.22 10.45 5.56
C SER A 119 1.68 11.36 6.71
N PRO A 120 0.87 11.51 7.78
CA PRO A 120 1.17 12.41 8.90
C PRO A 120 2.43 12.07 9.69
N LEU A 121 2.88 10.81 9.67
CA LEU A 121 4.13 10.35 10.30
C LEU A 121 5.31 10.32 9.29
N PHE A 122 5.06 10.65 8.03
CA PHE A 122 6.02 10.64 6.92
C PHE A 122 6.55 9.24 6.52
N SER A 123 5.95 8.17 7.04
CA SER A 123 6.43 6.78 6.90
C SER A 123 6.17 6.17 5.50
N PHE A 124 5.43 6.88 4.64
CA PHE A 124 5.26 6.54 3.23
C PHE A 124 6.60 6.65 2.48
N GLY A 125 7.02 5.57 1.80
CA GLY A 125 8.26 5.50 1.04
C GLY A 125 9.52 5.08 1.80
N GLU A 126 9.42 4.69 3.08
CA GLU A 126 10.58 4.17 3.82
C GLU A 126 10.91 2.68 3.54
N LYS A 127 10.03 1.98 2.80
CA LYS A 127 10.11 0.52 2.54
C LYS A 127 10.18 0.23 1.02
N PRO A 128 11.37 0.19 0.40
CA PRO A 128 11.53 -0.08 -1.04
C PRO A 128 11.38 -1.57 -1.40
N ASP A 129 11.28 -2.47 -0.42
CA ASP A 129 11.09 -3.91 -0.59
C ASP A 129 9.63 -4.32 -0.91
N ARG A 130 8.71 -3.35 -0.87
CA ARG A 130 7.32 -3.46 -1.30
C ARG A 130 6.94 -2.21 -2.13
N PRO A 131 5.90 -2.26 -2.99
CA PRO A 131 5.40 -1.06 -3.62
C PRO A 131 4.88 -0.09 -2.55
N VAL A 132 4.87 1.21 -2.86
CA VAL A 132 4.18 2.23 -2.05
C VAL A 132 2.73 2.41 -2.50
N MET A 133 2.38 1.96 -3.71
CA MET A 133 1.05 2.14 -4.30
C MET A 133 0.73 0.98 -5.25
N VAL A 134 -0.47 0.42 -5.15
CA VAL A 134 -0.96 -0.64 -6.05
C VAL A 134 -2.34 -0.33 -6.63
N PHE A 135 -2.62 -0.89 -7.81
CA PHE A 135 -3.96 -0.91 -8.42
C PHE A 135 -4.24 -2.26 -9.08
N THR A 136 -5.37 -2.90 -8.80
CA THR A 136 -5.83 -4.05 -9.57
C THR A 136 -6.74 -3.61 -10.71
N ARG A 137 -6.46 -4.09 -11.93
CA ARG A 137 -7.23 -3.85 -13.15
C ARG A 137 -7.49 -5.19 -13.87
N PRO A 138 -8.73 -5.50 -14.28
CA PRO A 138 -8.98 -6.67 -15.11
C PRO A 138 -8.47 -6.44 -16.54
N VAL A 139 -7.89 -7.47 -17.14
CA VAL A 139 -7.55 -7.53 -18.56
C VAL A 139 -8.72 -8.19 -19.31
N ALA A 140 -9.07 -7.70 -20.48
CA ALA A 140 -10.19 -8.21 -21.27
C ALA A 140 -9.95 -9.67 -21.71
N SER A 141 -11.01 -10.47 -21.76
CA SER A 141 -10.94 -11.89 -22.16
C SER A 141 -10.63 -12.12 -23.64
N ASP A 142 -10.89 -11.10 -24.45
CA ASP A 142 -10.65 -11.00 -25.89
C ASP A 142 -9.39 -10.16 -26.23
N ALA A 143 -8.64 -9.71 -25.22
CA ALA A 143 -7.37 -9.01 -25.40
C ALA A 143 -6.39 -9.86 -26.24
N GLN A 144 -5.81 -9.26 -27.27
CA GLN A 144 -4.97 -10.00 -28.22
C GLN A 144 -3.56 -10.25 -27.64
N VAL A 145 -3.10 -11.50 -27.67
CA VAL A 145 -1.76 -11.88 -27.18
C VAL A 145 -0.67 -11.14 -27.98
N GLY A 146 0.33 -10.62 -27.28
CA GLY A 146 1.39 -9.77 -27.83
C GLY A 146 1.07 -8.27 -27.82
N GLN A 147 -0.17 -7.85 -27.49
CA GLN A 147 -0.47 -6.43 -27.26
C GLN A 147 0.30 -5.89 -26.06
N THR A 148 0.64 -4.60 -26.10
CA THR A 148 1.41 -3.92 -25.05
C THR A 148 0.73 -2.65 -24.56
N VAL A 149 0.76 -2.43 -23.24
CA VAL A 149 0.16 -1.28 -22.58
C VAL A 149 1.20 -0.62 -21.69
N ASN A 150 1.50 0.66 -21.95
CA ASN A 150 2.42 1.45 -21.14
C ASN A 150 1.83 1.70 -19.74
N LEU A 151 2.55 1.30 -18.69
CA LEU A 151 2.23 1.55 -17.29
C LEU A 151 2.89 2.86 -16.84
N GLY A 152 2.55 3.93 -17.55
CA GLY A 152 3.22 5.23 -17.44
C GLY A 152 2.98 5.94 -16.12
N LEU A 153 4.04 6.53 -15.54
CA LEU A 153 3.96 7.54 -14.49
C LEU A 153 3.91 8.94 -15.12
N ASP A 154 2.92 9.75 -14.75
CA ASP A 154 2.91 11.18 -15.09
C ASP A 154 3.73 11.96 -14.05
N LEU A 155 5.05 11.91 -14.21
CA LEU A 155 6.02 12.64 -13.38
C LEU A 155 5.96 14.17 -13.59
N LYS A 156 5.33 14.64 -14.68
CA LYS A 156 5.26 16.08 -15.00
C LYS A 156 4.16 16.81 -14.22
N THR A 157 3.09 16.11 -13.86
CA THR A 157 2.01 16.69 -13.03
C THR A 157 1.96 16.15 -11.60
N ALA A 158 2.74 15.11 -11.28
CA ALA A 158 2.94 14.64 -9.92
C ALA A 158 3.52 15.73 -9.00
N GLN A 159 3.22 15.63 -7.71
CA GLN A 159 3.77 16.49 -6.65
C GLN A 159 3.90 15.64 -5.40
N TRP A 160 5.12 15.37 -4.94
CA TRP A 160 5.38 14.60 -3.72
C TRP A 160 6.15 15.51 -2.75
N TYR A 161 5.78 15.50 -1.47
CA TYR A 161 6.30 16.45 -0.49
C TYR A 161 7.17 15.77 0.56
N ASP A 162 8.28 16.41 0.92
CA ASP A 162 9.12 16.02 2.04
C ASP A 162 8.44 16.38 3.39
N PRO A 163 8.99 15.97 4.56
CA PRO A 163 8.44 16.31 5.87
C PRO A 163 8.30 17.83 6.10
N ASN A 164 9.20 18.63 5.51
CA ASN A 164 9.21 20.10 5.58
C ASN A 164 8.15 20.75 4.67
N GLY A 165 7.49 20.00 3.78
CA GLY A 165 6.52 20.50 2.80
C GLY A 165 7.15 21.05 1.51
N GLN A 166 8.43 20.80 1.26
CA GLN A 166 9.10 21.08 0.00
C GLN A 166 8.78 20.00 -1.04
N LEU A 167 8.78 20.37 -2.33
CA LEU A 167 8.59 19.41 -3.42
C LEU A 167 9.86 18.58 -3.64
N TYR A 168 9.73 17.27 -3.59
CA TYR A 168 10.74 16.38 -4.13
C TYR A 168 10.85 16.54 -5.65
N GLN A 169 12.08 16.51 -6.16
CA GLN A 169 12.31 16.20 -7.57
C GLN A 169 11.89 14.74 -7.82
N LEU A 170 11.26 14.49 -8.97
CA LEU A 170 10.74 13.17 -9.32
C LEU A 170 11.39 12.68 -10.62
N GLU A 171 12.04 11.53 -10.53
CA GLU A 171 12.43 10.74 -11.69
C GLU A 171 11.71 9.37 -11.65
N GLY A 172 11.79 8.60 -12.73
CA GLY A 172 11.29 7.24 -12.67
C GLY A 172 11.23 6.50 -14.00
N LYS A 173 11.08 5.19 -13.86
CA LYS A 173 11.07 4.18 -14.90
C LYS A 173 9.67 3.59 -15.01
N SER A 174 9.00 3.84 -16.13
CA SER A 174 7.68 3.27 -16.42
C SER A 174 7.79 1.87 -17.02
N GLY A 175 6.96 0.95 -16.56
CA GLY A 175 6.90 -0.42 -17.06
C GLY A 175 5.96 -0.57 -18.25
N VAL A 176 5.96 -1.77 -18.84
CA VAL A 176 5.03 -2.20 -19.88
C VAL A 176 4.32 -3.47 -19.42
N MET A 177 3.00 -3.51 -19.55
CA MET A 177 2.23 -4.75 -19.49
C MET A 177 2.14 -5.35 -20.89
N THR A 178 2.46 -6.63 -21.04
CA THR A 178 2.25 -7.42 -22.25
C THR A 178 1.12 -8.42 -22.02
N VAL A 179 0.16 -8.48 -22.94
CA VAL A 179 -0.91 -9.49 -22.93
C VAL A 179 -0.32 -10.83 -23.35
N GLY A 180 -0.36 -11.84 -22.49
CA GLY A 180 0.22 -13.16 -22.75
C GLY A 180 0.48 -13.99 -21.49
N GLY A 181 1.12 -15.14 -21.66
CA GLY A 181 1.24 -16.17 -20.61
C GLY A 181 -0.11 -16.82 -20.27
N ALA A 182 -0.14 -17.61 -19.20
CA ALA A 182 -1.36 -18.22 -18.66
C ALA A 182 -1.68 -17.81 -17.20
N LEU A 183 -0.66 -17.50 -16.40
CA LEU A 183 -0.77 -17.23 -14.96
C LEU A 183 -1.09 -15.76 -14.62
N SER A 184 -2.08 -15.52 -13.74
CA SER A 184 -2.14 -14.29 -12.93
C SER A 184 -2.87 -14.48 -11.60
N VAL A 185 -2.54 -13.66 -10.60
CA VAL A 185 -3.25 -13.59 -9.31
C VAL A 185 -4.23 -12.41 -9.33
N ALA A 186 -5.47 -12.68 -8.92
CA ALA A 186 -6.55 -11.69 -8.82
C ALA A 186 -6.76 -11.19 -7.39
N ASP A 187 -6.50 -12.02 -6.38
CA ASP A 187 -6.63 -11.66 -4.97
C ASP A 187 -5.92 -12.62 -4.00
N VAL A 188 -5.74 -12.19 -2.76
CA VAL A 188 -5.30 -12.99 -1.61
C VAL A 188 -6.17 -12.63 -0.40
N GLU A 189 -6.99 -13.56 0.12
CA GLU A 189 -7.75 -13.37 1.37
C GLU A 189 -7.23 -14.30 2.48
N PRO A 190 -6.96 -13.79 3.72
CA PRO A 190 -6.99 -12.39 4.13
C PRO A 190 -5.94 -11.54 3.41
N GLY A 191 -6.31 -10.29 3.10
CA GLY A 191 -5.43 -9.31 2.45
C GLY A 191 -5.04 -8.14 3.36
N PHE A 192 -5.36 -8.22 4.66
CA PHE A 192 -5.11 -7.18 5.65
C PHE A 192 -4.93 -7.79 7.04
N GLY A 193 -3.97 -7.26 7.81
CA GLY A 193 -3.77 -7.55 9.23
C GLY A 193 -3.15 -8.92 9.51
N ILE A 194 -3.01 -9.21 10.82
CA ILE A 194 -2.33 -10.41 11.31
C ILE A 194 -3.12 -11.68 10.99
N VAL A 195 -2.60 -12.47 10.05
CA VAL A 195 -3.01 -13.85 9.80
C VAL A 195 -2.29 -14.77 10.80
N PRO A 196 -3.00 -15.56 11.62
CA PRO A 196 -2.37 -16.48 12.57
C PRO A 196 -1.64 -17.65 11.90
N ALA A 197 -0.60 -18.17 12.56
CA ALA A 197 0.03 -19.44 12.20
C ALA A 197 -1.01 -20.56 12.03
N GLY A 198 -0.95 -21.31 10.92
CA GLY A 198 -1.87 -22.39 10.60
C GLY A 198 -3.26 -21.95 10.09
N ALA A 199 -3.58 -20.66 10.03
CA ALA A 199 -4.79 -20.18 9.38
C ALA A 199 -4.68 -20.31 7.84
N THR A 200 -5.82 -20.50 7.17
CA THR A 200 -5.89 -20.57 5.71
C THR A 200 -5.74 -19.17 5.10
N ILE A 201 -4.88 -19.06 4.09
CA ILE A 201 -4.84 -17.96 3.13
C ILE A 201 -5.25 -18.54 1.77
N THR A 202 -6.26 -17.94 1.14
CA THR A 202 -6.75 -18.33 -0.19
C THR A 202 -6.19 -17.36 -1.22
N VAL A 203 -5.40 -17.89 -2.16
CA VAL A 203 -4.89 -17.16 -3.34
C VAL A 203 -5.81 -17.47 -4.51
N THR A 204 -6.38 -16.45 -5.13
CA THR A 204 -7.29 -16.60 -6.29
C THR A 204 -6.70 -15.96 -7.54
N GLY A 205 -7.06 -16.47 -8.72
CA GLY A 205 -6.47 -16.02 -9.98
C GLY A 205 -6.95 -16.82 -11.18
N VAL A 206 -6.09 -16.93 -12.18
CA VAL A 206 -6.27 -17.80 -13.36
C VAL A 206 -4.96 -18.46 -13.75
N GLY A 207 -5.05 -19.65 -14.35
CA GLY A 207 -3.91 -20.37 -14.91
C GLY A 207 -3.01 -21.04 -13.88
N PHE A 208 -3.48 -21.27 -12.64
CA PHE A 208 -2.75 -22.10 -11.68
C PHE A 208 -2.64 -23.54 -12.19
N GLN A 209 -1.49 -24.17 -11.97
CA GLN A 209 -1.23 -25.58 -12.29
C GLN A 209 -1.18 -26.43 -11.01
N PRO A 210 -1.37 -27.75 -11.09
CA PRO A 210 -1.19 -28.65 -9.94
C PRO A 210 0.23 -28.64 -9.34
N ASP A 211 1.22 -28.11 -10.05
CA ASP A 211 2.61 -27.92 -9.59
C ASP A 211 2.90 -26.51 -9.08
N ALA A 212 1.88 -25.66 -8.95
CA ALA A 212 2.04 -24.28 -8.52
C ALA A 212 2.54 -24.18 -7.07
N VAL A 213 3.64 -23.45 -6.89
CA VAL A 213 4.20 -23.15 -5.57
C VAL A 213 3.94 -21.68 -5.23
N VAL A 214 3.49 -21.43 -4.00
CA VAL A 214 3.35 -20.08 -3.44
C VAL A 214 4.53 -19.79 -2.50
N ASP A 215 5.15 -18.63 -2.68
CA ASP A 215 6.16 -18.01 -1.82
C ASP A 215 5.52 -16.80 -1.14
N VAL A 216 5.69 -16.66 0.18
CA VAL A 216 5.19 -15.53 0.97
C VAL A 216 6.37 -14.92 1.70
N ASN A 217 6.74 -13.70 1.34
CA ASN A 217 7.95 -13.08 1.88
C ASN A 217 7.91 -12.97 3.41
N ASN A 218 9.02 -13.26 4.07
CA ASN A 218 9.17 -13.29 5.53
C ASN A 218 8.32 -14.36 6.26
N ALA A 219 7.69 -15.31 5.57
CA ALA A 219 7.01 -16.47 6.17
C ALA A 219 7.43 -17.80 5.52
N ILE A 220 7.31 -18.91 6.26
CA ILE A 220 7.48 -20.25 5.71
C ILE A 220 6.10 -20.89 5.53
N VAL A 221 5.76 -21.22 4.29
CA VAL A 221 4.52 -21.93 3.92
C VAL A 221 4.59 -23.36 4.46
N LYS A 222 3.56 -23.75 5.23
CA LYS A 222 3.42 -25.06 5.90
C LYS A 222 2.69 -26.07 5.03
N THR A 223 1.65 -25.63 4.32
CA THR A 223 0.87 -26.43 3.36
C THR A 223 0.56 -25.58 2.14
N SER A 224 0.52 -26.18 0.96
CA SER A 224 0.07 -25.54 -0.28
C SER A 224 -0.81 -26.53 -1.04
N ASN A 225 -2.11 -26.25 -1.05
CA ASN A 225 -3.15 -27.11 -1.60
C ASN A 225 -3.68 -26.48 -2.89
N TYR A 226 -3.35 -27.06 -4.04
CA TYR A 226 -4.01 -26.72 -5.30
C TYR A 226 -5.48 -27.19 -5.22
N ILE A 227 -6.42 -26.24 -5.38
CA ILE A 227 -7.87 -26.52 -5.36
C ILE A 227 -8.39 -26.56 -6.80
N SER A 228 -8.00 -25.58 -7.61
CA SER A 228 -8.37 -25.47 -9.03
C SER A 228 -7.39 -24.59 -9.79
N SER A 229 -7.57 -24.46 -11.10
CA SER A 229 -6.81 -23.50 -11.93
C SER A 229 -7.09 -22.03 -11.61
N THR A 230 -8.00 -21.74 -10.66
CA THR A 230 -8.34 -20.40 -10.16
C THR A 230 -8.15 -20.22 -8.65
N GLU A 231 -7.82 -21.28 -7.89
CA GLU A 231 -7.67 -21.23 -6.43
C GLU A 231 -6.56 -22.15 -5.88
N ILE A 232 -5.70 -21.58 -5.03
CA ILE A 232 -4.74 -22.30 -4.18
C ILE A 232 -4.98 -21.88 -2.73
N GLN A 233 -5.04 -22.83 -1.80
CA GLN A 233 -5.12 -22.56 -0.36
C GLN A 233 -3.79 -22.92 0.32
N ILE A 234 -3.23 -21.98 1.08
CA ILE A 234 -1.99 -22.19 1.84
C ILE A 234 -2.23 -22.01 3.35
N THR A 235 -1.31 -22.55 4.16
CA THR A 235 -1.18 -22.16 5.58
C THR A 235 0.26 -21.81 5.89
N LEU A 236 0.50 -20.93 6.87
CA LEU A 236 1.83 -20.50 7.29
C LEU A 236 2.27 -21.17 8.60
N THR A 237 3.57 -21.33 8.81
CA THR A 237 4.16 -21.84 10.06
C THR A 237 4.17 -20.81 11.19
N THR A 238 4.19 -19.52 10.84
CA THR A 238 4.22 -18.36 11.74
C THR A 238 3.06 -17.42 11.43
N SER A 239 2.66 -16.61 12.41
CA SER A 239 1.75 -15.49 12.16
C SER A 239 2.49 -14.39 11.38
N ILE A 240 1.79 -13.68 10.51
CA ILE A 240 2.33 -12.52 9.76
C ILE A 240 1.23 -11.48 9.56
N ASP A 241 1.59 -10.19 9.54
CA ASP A 241 0.70 -9.19 8.93
C ASP A 241 0.83 -9.29 7.41
N ILE A 242 -0.26 -9.65 6.74
CA ILE A 242 -0.24 -10.07 5.33
C ILE A 242 -0.26 -8.88 4.34
N GLU A 243 -0.55 -7.68 4.82
CA GLU A 243 -0.70 -6.50 3.98
C GLU A 243 0.63 -6.01 3.37
N GLY A 244 0.64 -5.80 2.05
CA GLY A 244 1.83 -5.33 1.34
C GLY A 244 3.01 -6.31 1.41
N VAL A 245 2.80 -7.57 1.82
CA VAL A 245 3.80 -8.64 1.77
C VAL A 245 3.81 -9.24 0.37
N ARG A 246 4.99 -9.41 -0.25
CA ARG A 246 5.09 -10.08 -1.55
C ARG A 246 4.61 -11.53 -1.43
N VAL A 247 3.47 -11.83 -2.05
CA VAL A 247 3.01 -13.19 -2.37
C VAL A 247 3.37 -13.47 -3.82
N ARG A 248 4.15 -14.52 -4.08
CA ARG A 248 4.59 -14.92 -5.42
C ARG A 248 4.06 -16.31 -5.73
N VAL A 249 3.31 -16.46 -6.82
CA VAL A 249 2.92 -17.77 -7.36
C VAL A 249 3.86 -18.15 -8.49
N THR A 250 4.23 -19.43 -8.61
CA THR A 250 5.06 -19.94 -9.71
C THR A 250 4.61 -21.34 -10.14
N ASN A 251 4.13 -21.46 -11.37
CA ASN A 251 3.87 -22.75 -12.03
C ASN A 251 5.21 -23.37 -12.41
N LYS A 252 5.53 -24.58 -11.93
CA LYS A 252 6.90 -25.12 -12.05
C LYS A 252 7.23 -25.63 -13.45
N GLY A 253 6.28 -26.26 -14.13
CA GLY A 253 6.46 -26.84 -15.46
C GLY A 253 6.57 -25.81 -16.59
N SER A 254 5.95 -24.63 -16.46
CA SER A 254 6.11 -23.53 -17.42
C SER A 254 7.17 -22.49 -17.01
N GLY A 255 7.53 -22.44 -15.72
CA GLY A 255 8.39 -21.39 -15.17
C GLY A 255 7.70 -20.02 -15.05
N GLU A 256 6.41 -19.92 -15.38
CA GLU A 256 5.65 -18.68 -15.22
C GLU A 256 5.55 -18.30 -13.73
N ARG A 257 5.78 -17.02 -13.45
CA ARG A 257 5.74 -16.44 -12.10
C ARG A 257 4.99 -15.11 -12.11
N VAL A 258 4.21 -14.86 -11.07
CA VAL A 258 3.52 -13.59 -10.83
C VAL A 258 3.68 -13.18 -9.37
N GLU A 259 3.76 -11.88 -9.12
CA GLU A 259 3.87 -11.30 -7.79
C GLU A 259 2.65 -10.44 -7.51
N PHE A 260 2.10 -10.57 -6.30
CA PHE A 260 0.92 -9.84 -5.83
C PHE A 260 1.18 -9.38 -4.40
N TYR A 261 0.80 -8.14 -4.11
CA TYR A 261 0.88 -7.52 -2.79
C TYR A 261 -0.55 -7.40 -2.24
N PRO A 262 -0.92 -8.16 -1.18
CA PRO A 262 -2.28 -8.16 -0.63
C PRO A 262 -2.68 -6.81 -0.02
N PHE A 263 -3.98 -6.51 -0.10
CA PHE A 263 -4.60 -5.29 0.44
C PHE A 263 -6.10 -5.53 0.78
N PRO A 264 -6.74 -4.73 1.65
CA PRO A 264 -8.12 -4.94 2.09
C PRO A 264 -9.19 -4.76 0.99
N ARG A 265 -9.59 -5.86 0.35
CA ARG A 265 -10.69 -5.86 -0.63
C ARG A 265 -12.05 -5.64 0.03
N THR A 266 -12.71 -4.54 -0.33
CA THR A 266 -14.01 -4.17 0.27
C THR A 266 -15.05 -3.73 -0.75
N THR A 267 -16.29 -4.20 -0.58
CA THR A 267 -17.41 -3.86 -1.47
C THR A 267 -18.00 -2.50 -1.10
N PRO A 268 -18.24 -1.58 -2.06
CA PRO A 268 -18.98 -0.34 -1.79
C PRO A 268 -20.46 -0.62 -1.51
N VAL A 269 -21.00 -0.01 -0.46
CA VAL A 269 -22.43 -0.05 -0.10
C VAL A 269 -23.15 1.08 -0.79
N GLY A 270 -23.73 0.80 -1.96
CA GLY A 270 -24.42 1.77 -2.81
C GLY A 270 -23.49 2.87 -3.36
N VAL A 271 -24.05 3.74 -4.20
CA VAL A 271 -23.28 4.70 -5.00
C VAL A 271 -23.71 6.13 -4.68
N SER A 272 -22.75 7.05 -4.63
CA SER A 272 -23.00 8.50 -4.49
C SER A 272 -23.54 9.08 -5.79
N GLN A 273 -24.43 10.08 -5.70
CA GLN A 273 -24.93 10.82 -6.86
C GLN A 273 -23.90 11.85 -7.36
N ARG A 274 -23.07 12.40 -6.46
CA ARG A 274 -21.96 13.32 -6.81
C ARG A 274 -20.94 12.61 -7.72
N PRO A 275 -20.75 13.03 -8.99
CA PRO A 275 -19.95 12.26 -9.97
C PRO A 275 -18.49 12.04 -9.56
N LEU A 276 -17.87 13.00 -8.86
CA LEU A 276 -16.49 12.87 -8.39
C LEU A 276 -16.36 11.85 -7.24
N VAL A 277 -17.33 11.80 -6.30
CA VAL A 277 -17.35 10.78 -5.24
C VAL A 277 -17.63 9.41 -5.83
N LYS A 278 -18.53 9.31 -6.81
CA LYS A 278 -18.80 8.09 -7.58
C LYS A 278 -17.57 7.55 -8.32
N ALA A 279 -16.66 8.42 -8.75
CA ALA A 279 -15.38 8.06 -9.37
C ALA A 279 -14.22 7.90 -8.37
N SER A 280 -14.47 8.10 -7.07
CA SER A 280 -13.45 8.05 -6.02
C SER A 280 -13.39 6.68 -5.34
N TYR A 281 -12.17 6.19 -5.14
CA TYR A 281 -11.82 5.02 -4.35
C TYR A 281 -11.07 5.55 -3.12
N PRO A 282 -11.67 5.56 -1.91
CA PRO A 282 -10.95 5.93 -0.69
C PRO A 282 -9.86 4.91 -0.37
N LEU A 283 -8.75 5.42 0.19
CA LEU A 283 -7.54 4.71 0.61
C LEU A 283 -7.37 5.04 2.09
N PHE A 284 -7.34 4.04 2.96
CA PHE A 284 -7.49 4.24 4.41
C PHE A 284 -6.17 3.97 5.14
N SER A 285 -5.86 4.77 6.15
CA SER A 285 -4.81 4.44 7.12
C SER A 285 -5.26 3.28 8.02
N HIS A 286 -4.32 2.71 8.77
CA HIS A 286 -4.56 1.63 9.72
C HIS A 286 -5.25 2.08 11.01
N ASP A 287 -5.28 3.39 11.27
CA ASP A 287 -6.02 3.98 12.37
C ASP A 287 -7.50 3.59 12.33
N THR A 288 -8.06 3.24 13.48
CA THR A 288 -9.50 2.98 13.64
C THR A 288 -10.06 3.80 14.79
N TRP A 289 -11.26 4.34 14.61
CA TRP A 289 -11.91 5.21 15.57
C TRP A 289 -13.31 4.71 15.94
N THR A 290 -13.67 4.78 17.22
CA THR A 290 -15.07 4.73 17.71
C THR A 290 -15.74 6.10 17.69
N LEU A 291 -14.95 7.17 17.57
CA LEU A 291 -15.36 8.57 17.58
C LEU A 291 -14.35 9.40 16.77
N ALA A 292 -14.80 10.05 15.70
CA ALA A 292 -14.00 10.92 14.86
C ALA A 292 -14.72 12.25 14.58
N TYR A 293 -13.95 13.31 14.32
CA TYR A 293 -14.47 14.66 14.08
C TYR A 293 -13.86 15.25 12.80
N PHE A 294 -14.70 15.86 11.97
CA PHE A 294 -14.30 16.48 10.70
C PHE A 294 -14.95 17.86 10.57
N LYS A 295 -14.32 18.77 9.82
CA LYS A 295 -14.87 20.10 9.50
C LYS A 295 -15.17 20.17 8.01
N PRO A 296 -16.43 20.03 7.57
CA PRO A 296 -16.77 20.09 6.15
C PRO A 296 -16.41 21.45 5.53
N LEU A 297 -15.82 21.38 4.34
CA LEU A 297 -15.64 22.50 3.42
C LEU A 297 -16.68 22.40 2.30
N VAL A 298 -17.39 23.50 2.06
CA VAL A 298 -18.32 23.71 0.95
C VAL A 298 -18.13 25.13 0.42
N GLN A 299 -17.47 25.27 -0.74
CA GLN A 299 -17.10 26.56 -1.32
C GLN A 299 -16.99 26.47 -2.84
N GLY A 300 -17.95 27.07 -3.57
CA GLY A 300 -17.97 27.03 -5.03
C GLY A 300 -18.04 25.60 -5.57
N THR A 301 -16.96 25.14 -6.20
CA THR A 301 -16.82 23.75 -6.69
C THR A 301 -16.35 22.76 -5.63
N GLN A 302 -15.81 23.24 -4.50
CA GLN A 302 -15.35 22.40 -3.38
C GLN A 302 -16.54 21.92 -2.54
N PHE A 303 -16.47 20.65 -2.14
CA PHE A 303 -17.44 19.97 -1.29
C PHE A 303 -16.69 18.90 -0.47
N THR A 304 -17.34 18.35 0.54
CA THR A 304 -16.75 17.28 1.39
C THR A 304 -17.47 15.97 1.17
N GLY A 305 -16.72 14.93 0.83
CA GLY A 305 -17.18 13.55 0.90
C GLY A 305 -16.80 12.90 2.23
N LEU A 306 -17.62 11.96 2.71
CA LEU A 306 -17.29 11.04 3.79
C LEU A 306 -17.08 9.65 3.19
N ALA A 307 -15.99 8.99 3.60
CA ALA A 307 -15.77 7.57 3.39
C ALA A 307 -15.59 6.88 4.75
N LEU A 308 -16.03 5.62 4.84
CA LEU A 308 -15.85 4.76 6.02
C LEU A 308 -15.68 3.30 5.57
N GLN A 309 -14.87 2.50 6.26
CA GLN A 309 -14.55 1.10 5.93
C GLN A 309 -14.54 0.22 7.18
N ASN A 310 -15.21 -0.93 7.11
CA ASN A 310 -15.23 -1.91 8.20
C ASN A 310 -14.52 -3.22 7.81
N LEU A 311 -13.34 -3.44 8.39
CA LEU A 311 -12.55 -4.67 8.27
C LEU A 311 -12.74 -5.63 9.47
N ASN A 312 -13.50 -5.22 10.50
CA ASN A 312 -13.81 -6.09 11.64
C ASN A 312 -14.59 -7.34 11.20
N PRO A 313 -14.47 -8.46 11.94
CA PRO A 313 -15.24 -9.68 11.64
C PRO A 313 -16.76 -9.51 11.75
N GLY A 314 -17.24 -8.51 12.51
CA GLY A 314 -18.66 -8.23 12.72
C GLY A 314 -19.14 -6.93 12.07
N THR A 315 -20.46 -6.74 12.02
CA THR A 315 -21.10 -5.52 11.49
C THR A 315 -20.96 -4.35 12.46
N ALA A 316 -20.33 -3.27 12.01
CA ALA A 316 -20.26 -2.01 12.75
C ALA A 316 -21.58 -1.24 12.67
N ARG A 317 -22.05 -0.72 13.80
CA ARG A 317 -23.14 0.26 13.88
C ARG A 317 -22.55 1.66 13.79
N ILE A 318 -23.08 2.50 12.91
CA ILE A 318 -22.53 3.84 12.62
C ILE A 318 -23.59 4.90 12.88
N ARG A 319 -23.20 6.01 13.50
CA ARG A 319 -23.98 7.23 13.64
C ARG A 319 -23.13 8.43 13.22
N VAL A 320 -23.62 9.19 12.25
CA VAL A 320 -23.02 10.44 11.77
C VAL A 320 -23.93 11.58 12.20
N SER A 321 -23.40 12.53 12.96
CA SER A 321 -24.14 13.69 13.48
C SER A 321 -23.50 14.98 12.98
N LEU A 322 -24.31 15.90 12.48
CA LEU A 322 -23.88 17.21 11.98
C LEU A 322 -24.26 18.29 13.01
N TYR A 323 -23.33 19.18 13.31
CA TYR A 323 -23.48 20.26 14.29
C TYR A 323 -23.11 21.62 13.65
N THR A 324 -23.60 22.72 14.24
CA THR A 324 -23.05 24.06 14.00
C THR A 324 -21.61 24.17 14.53
N GLY A 325 -20.90 25.24 14.16
CA GLY A 325 -19.58 25.54 14.74
C GLY A 325 -19.61 25.67 16.27
N ASP A 326 -20.72 26.19 16.80
CA ASP A 326 -20.97 26.37 18.25
C ASP A 326 -21.53 25.11 18.94
N GLY A 327 -21.58 23.96 18.25
CA GLY A 327 -21.94 22.67 18.84
C GLY A 327 -23.44 22.38 18.96
N VAL A 328 -24.32 23.16 18.32
CA VAL A 328 -25.77 22.85 18.26
C VAL A 328 -26.01 21.73 17.24
N LEU A 329 -26.73 20.66 17.63
CA LEU A 329 -27.03 19.54 16.73
C LEU A 329 -28.02 19.97 15.63
N LEU A 330 -27.62 19.82 14.37
CA LEU A 330 -28.44 20.11 13.20
C LEU A 330 -29.19 18.87 12.71
N ALA A 331 -28.49 17.73 12.59
CA ALA A 331 -29.06 16.50 12.05
C ALA A 331 -28.27 15.26 12.49
N THR A 332 -28.84 14.06 12.28
CA THR A 332 -28.14 12.78 12.49
C THR A 332 -28.64 11.72 11.52
N ALA A 333 -27.70 11.06 10.85
CA ALA A 333 -27.90 9.85 10.07
C ALA A 333 -27.34 8.65 10.86
N ALA A 334 -27.94 7.47 10.69
CA ALA A 334 -27.49 6.24 11.32
C ALA A 334 -27.62 5.06 10.35
N GLY A 335 -26.79 4.03 10.53
CA GLY A 335 -26.78 2.85 9.69
C GLY A 335 -25.84 1.77 10.21
N SER A 336 -25.52 0.81 9.36
CA SER A 336 -24.64 -0.30 9.69
C SER A 336 -23.78 -0.72 8.50
N LEU A 337 -22.53 -1.08 8.76
CA LEU A 337 -21.54 -1.48 7.75
C LEU A 337 -21.02 -2.88 8.09
N ALA A 338 -21.33 -3.87 7.26
CA ALA A 338 -20.92 -5.27 7.48
C ALA A 338 -19.40 -5.48 7.25
N ARG A 339 -18.87 -6.66 7.62
CA ARG A 339 -17.48 -7.06 7.32
C ARG A 339 -17.16 -6.86 5.84
N ASN A 340 -15.94 -6.40 5.55
CA ASN A 340 -15.39 -6.15 4.22
C ASN A 340 -16.29 -5.24 3.35
N LYS A 341 -16.97 -4.27 4.00
CA LYS A 341 -17.76 -3.25 3.32
C LYS A 341 -17.21 -1.86 3.61
N ARG A 342 -17.40 -0.97 2.63
CA ARG A 342 -17.12 0.46 2.76
C ARG A 342 -18.24 1.30 2.18
N ILE A 343 -18.31 2.56 2.55
CA ILE A 343 -19.23 3.55 1.98
C ILE A 343 -18.45 4.80 1.55
N SER A 344 -18.96 5.50 0.54
CA SER A 344 -18.45 6.82 0.12
C SER A 344 -19.63 7.67 -0.37
N ARG A 345 -19.82 8.87 0.19
CA ARG A 345 -20.94 9.78 -0.09
C ARG A 345 -20.51 11.24 -0.01
N ASP A 346 -21.10 12.10 -0.83
CA ASP A 346 -21.11 13.54 -0.58
C ASP A 346 -21.91 13.81 0.71
N LEU A 347 -21.42 14.67 1.61
CA LEU A 347 -22.15 14.98 2.85
C LEU A 347 -23.51 15.63 2.58
N GLN A 348 -23.70 16.32 1.44
CA GLN A 348 -25.02 16.83 1.02
C GLN A 348 -26.03 15.71 0.72
N GLU A 349 -25.59 14.47 0.45
CA GLU A 349 -26.49 13.32 0.30
C GLU A 349 -26.92 12.74 1.66
N LEU A 350 -26.19 13.04 2.74
CA LEU A 350 -26.53 12.64 4.11
C LEU A 350 -27.32 13.71 4.85
N PHE A 351 -27.04 15.00 4.59
CA PHE A 351 -27.68 16.14 5.25
C PHE A 351 -28.02 17.26 4.24
N PRO A 352 -29.03 17.05 3.36
CA PRO A 352 -29.32 17.97 2.25
C PRO A 352 -29.56 19.42 2.70
N GLY A 353 -28.74 20.34 2.20
CA GLY A 353 -28.87 21.78 2.49
C GLY A 353 -28.37 22.22 3.87
N LEU A 354 -27.95 21.30 4.74
CA LEU A 354 -27.45 21.61 6.09
C LEU A 354 -25.92 21.68 6.17
N VAL A 355 -25.19 21.09 5.21
CA VAL A 355 -23.73 21.08 5.22
C VAL A 355 -23.19 22.39 4.65
N THR A 356 -22.53 23.17 5.49
CA THR A 356 -21.86 24.42 5.12
C THR A 356 -20.47 24.50 5.75
N THR A 357 -19.59 25.32 5.17
CA THR A 357 -18.29 25.62 5.75
C THR A 357 -18.47 26.23 7.15
N GLY A 358 -17.85 25.62 8.16
CA GLY A 358 -18.02 25.99 9.57
C GLY A 358 -18.94 25.07 10.38
N THR A 359 -19.65 24.13 9.74
CA THR A 359 -20.26 22.99 10.44
C THR A 359 -19.20 22.04 11.01
N VAL A 360 -19.60 21.20 11.97
CA VAL A 360 -18.77 20.12 12.52
C VAL A 360 -19.48 18.78 12.31
N LEU A 361 -18.79 17.85 11.68
CA LEU A 361 -19.24 16.47 11.53
C LEU A 361 -18.64 15.62 12.65
N ARG A 362 -19.47 14.82 13.31
CA ARG A 362 -19.07 13.81 14.29
C ARG A 362 -19.48 12.44 13.78
N VAL A 363 -18.52 11.54 13.59
CA VAL A 363 -18.78 10.13 13.30
C VAL A 363 -18.58 9.33 14.59
N THR A 364 -19.48 8.39 14.85
CA THR A 364 -19.36 7.41 15.95
C THR A 364 -19.68 6.01 15.44
N SER A 365 -18.98 5.02 15.98
CA SER A 365 -19.04 3.64 15.53
C SER A 365 -18.86 2.65 16.69
N ASN A 366 -19.39 1.44 16.52
CA ASN A 366 -19.10 0.31 17.39
C ASN A 366 -19.15 -1.01 16.56
N PRO A 367 -18.05 -1.78 16.44
CA PRO A 367 -16.68 -1.48 16.91
C PRO A 367 -16.05 -0.29 16.19
N ALA A 368 -14.78 0.02 16.50
CA ALA A 368 -13.98 1.02 15.80
C ALA A 368 -13.84 0.69 14.30
N ILE A 369 -13.81 1.71 13.45
CA ILE A 369 -13.69 1.57 11.99
C ILE A 369 -12.80 2.68 11.41
N GLN A 370 -12.40 2.51 10.16
CA GLN A 370 -11.78 3.53 9.31
C GLN A 370 -12.87 4.43 8.68
#